data_AF-F4CD36-F1
#
_entry.id   AF-F4CD36-F1
#
_cell.length_a   1.000
_cell.length_b   1.000
_cell.length_c   1.000
_cell.angle_alpha   90.00
_cell.angle_beta   90.00
_cell.angle_gamma   90.00
#
_symmetry.space_group_name_H-M   'P 1'
#
loop_
_entity.id
_entity.type
_entity.pdbx_description
1 polymer ?
#
loop_
_entity_poly.entity_id
_entity_poly.type
_entity_poly.pdbx_seq_one_letter_code
_entity_poly.pdbx_strand_id
1 'polypeptide(L)'
;MNKICLILASSLLSLLTATLHAQVEPLDILINEILPDPKAGGVEFVEVYNRSEKTIDLKSLQIARVIDKDSLINVRPLATKETPFYPKQYMVLSKDGNIVKDHYYTENPTAFIDIAAMPQLPNTGGSIAIISGQTIIDRLDYHEGMHHPLVKNPKGVSLERQSFEEDTNKPGNFTSAAASVGYATPGYRNSQQRTEQHDAIWLSSKTFSPDYDGFEDLLQINYRFQQSGNMVNVYLYNEQGMLVKTLYRNHLLGTSGTLFWDGVSDTGQRLPVGIYLVYVEVYNSIDGIKKYRMSCVLTTKF
;
A
#
# COMPACT_ATOMS: atom_id res chain seq x y z
N MET A 1 14.11 0.72 -64.64
CA MET A 1 15.01 1.20 -63.55
C MET A 1 14.60 2.62 -63.24
N ASN A 2 14.28 3.10 -62.04
CA ASN A 2 13.90 2.58 -60.72
C ASN A 2 13.30 3.85 -60.05
N LYS A 3 12.03 3.90 -59.65
CA LYS A 3 11.46 3.45 -58.36
C LYS A 3 11.89 4.31 -57.15
N ILE A 4 10.86 4.78 -56.42
CA ILE A 4 10.79 5.12 -54.97
C ILE A 4 11.20 6.58 -54.67
N CYS A 5 10.38 7.49 -54.11
CA CYS A 5 9.47 7.31 -52.99
C CYS A 5 8.30 8.32 -53.05
N LEU A 6 7.10 7.83 -53.39
CA LEU A 6 5.82 8.39 -52.93
C LEU A 6 5.34 7.48 -51.81
N ILE A 7 4.55 8.03 -50.88
CA ILE A 7 3.87 7.37 -49.75
C ILE A 7 4.69 7.40 -48.44
N LEU A 8 4.35 8.34 -47.56
CA LEU A 8 4.15 8.17 -46.10
C LEU A 8 3.87 9.56 -45.47
N ALA A 9 2.84 10.26 -45.93
CA ALA A 9 2.35 11.49 -45.31
C ALA A 9 0.86 11.38 -44.92
N SER A 10 0.40 10.15 -44.62
CA SER A 10 -1.01 9.89 -44.28
C SER A 10 -1.19 8.67 -43.36
N SER A 11 -0.31 8.48 -42.36
CA SER A 11 -0.50 7.46 -41.33
C SER A 11 0.06 7.88 -39.96
N LEU A 12 -0.15 9.14 -39.56
CA LEU A 12 0.02 9.58 -38.17
C LEU A 12 -1.28 10.19 -37.62
N LEU A 13 -2.42 9.71 -38.12
CA LEU A 13 -3.71 9.88 -37.46
C LEU A 13 -4.05 8.55 -36.76
N SER A 14 -4.29 8.62 -35.45
CA SER A 14 -4.54 7.52 -34.50
C SER A 14 -3.31 6.77 -33.96
N LEU A 15 -2.43 7.47 -33.24
CA LEU A 15 -1.86 6.85 -32.05
C LEU A 15 -2.97 6.81 -31.00
N LEU A 16 -3.76 5.75 -31.14
CA LEU A 16 -4.63 5.12 -30.18
C LEU A 16 -4.15 5.44 -28.74
N THR A 17 -4.81 6.36 -28.05
CA THR A 17 -4.82 6.34 -26.57
C THR A 17 -5.71 5.18 -26.16
N ALA A 18 -5.30 3.96 -26.48
CA ALA A 18 -5.68 2.82 -25.68
C ALA A 18 -4.89 3.01 -24.39
N THR A 19 -5.54 3.57 -23.38
CA THR A 19 -5.15 3.27 -22.00
C THR A 19 -5.17 1.75 -21.91
N LEU A 20 -3.99 1.15 -22.02
CA LEU A 20 -3.81 -0.25 -21.68
C LEU A 20 -4.08 -0.30 -20.19
N HIS A 21 -5.34 -0.56 -19.81
CA HIS A 21 -5.69 -0.81 -18.43
C HIS A 21 -4.78 -1.95 -17.99
N ALA A 22 -3.87 -1.66 -17.06
CA ALA A 22 -2.94 -2.65 -16.56
C ALA A 22 -3.78 -3.85 -16.08
N GLN A 23 -3.41 -5.06 -16.52
CA GLN A 23 -4.12 -6.25 -16.11
C GLN A 23 -4.15 -6.32 -14.59
N VAL A 24 -5.34 -6.53 -14.03
CA VAL A 24 -5.51 -6.74 -12.59
C VAL A 24 -4.96 -8.12 -12.25
N GLU A 25 -3.97 -8.16 -11.39
CA GLU A 25 -3.29 -9.36 -10.93
C GLU A 25 -3.77 -9.75 -9.52
N PRO A 26 -3.64 -11.03 -9.12
CA PRO A 26 -3.88 -11.44 -7.75
C PRO A 26 -3.17 -10.51 -6.75
N LEU A 27 -3.88 -10.13 -5.69
CA LEU A 27 -3.44 -9.21 -4.63
C LEU A 27 -3.22 -7.74 -5.04
N ASP A 28 -3.57 -7.33 -6.27
CA ASP A 28 -3.64 -5.90 -6.60
C ASP A 28 -4.75 -5.19 -5.80
N ILE A 29 -5.89 -5.86 -5.64
CA ILE A 29 -7.01 -5.44 -4.80
C ILE A 29 -7.15 -6.42 -3.64
N LEU A 30 -7.22 -5.89 -2.42
CA LEU A 30 -7.38 -6.68 -1.20
C LEU A 30 -8.75 -6.45 -0.57
N ILE A 31 -9.37 -7.49 -0.04
CA ILE A 31 -10.54 -7.36 0.85
C ILE A 31 -10.04 -6.80 2.19
N ASN A 32 -10.42 -5.58 2.55
CA ASN A 32 -9.85 -4.90 3.72
C ASN A 32 -10.69 -5.03 4.99
N GLU A 33 -12.01 -4.97 4.85
CA GLU A 33 -12.94 -4.98 5.99
C GLU A 33 -14.26 -5.64 5.55
N ILE A 34 -14.93 -6.39 6.43
CA ILE A 34 -16.27 -6.92 6.16
C ILE A 34 -17.20 -6.73 7.36
N LEU A 35 -18.48 -6.46 7.10
CA LEU A 35 -19.54 -6.44 8.11
C LEU A 35 -20.65 -7.43 7.73
N PRO A 36 -20.59 -8.68 8.21
CA PRO A 36 -21.60 -9.69 7.91
C PRO A 36 -22.87 -9.58 8.78
N ASP A 37 -22.77 -9.10 10.03
CA ASP A 37 -23.91 -8.98 10.95
C ASP A 37 -24.17 -7.51 11.33
N PRO A 38 -24.81 -6.71 10.47
CA PRO A 38 -25.05 -5.29 10.76
C PRO A 38 -26.01 -5.08 11.94
N LYS A 39 -25.99 -3.86 12.50
CA LYS A 39 -26.99 -3.40 13.47
C LYS A 39 -28.40 -3.48 12.86
N ALA A 40 -29.44 -3.48 13.71
CA ALA A 40 -30.81 -3.41 13.23
C ALA A 40 -31.01 -2.15 12.36
N GLY A 41 -31.58 -2.30 11.16
CA GLY A 41 -31.71 -1.22 10.18
C GLY A 41 -30.44 -0.95 9.35
N GLY A 42 -29.31 -1.59 9.68
CA GLY A 42 -28.06 -1.51 8.95
C GLY A 42 -28.00 -2.44 7.73
N VAL A 43 -26.88 -2.39 7.02
CA VAL A 43 -26.62 -3.16 5.81
C VAL A 43 -25.24 -3.80 5.86
N GLU A 44 -25.08 -4.95 5.21
CA GLU A 44 -23.78 -5.59 5.03
C GLU A 44 -22.87 -4.72 4.15
N PHE A 45 -21.57 -4.79 4.38
CA PHE A 45 -20.59 -4.23 3.46
C PHE A 45 -19.32 -5.09 3.38
N VAL A 46 -18.64 -4.93 2.25
CA VAL A 46 -17.27 -5.41 2.03
C VAL A 46 -16.45 -4.22 1.57
N GLU A 47 -15.37 -3.90 2.25
CA GLU A 47 -14.42 -2.90 1.80
C GLU A 47 -13.27 -3.56 1.05
N VAL A 48 -12.83 -2.92 -0.02
CA VAL A 48 -11.63 -3.29 -0.75
C VAL A 48 -10.59 -2.17 -0.72
N TYR A 49 -9.32 -2.55 -0.80
CA TYR A 49 -8.18 -1.64 -0.84
C TYR A 49 -7.35 -1.91 -2.10
N ASN A 50 -7.05 -0.86 -2.86
CA ASN A 50 -6.12 -0.96 -3.99
C ASN A 50 -4.67 -0.94 -3.48
N ARG A 51 -4.09 -2.12 -3.29
CA ARG A 51 -2.70 -2.28 -2.85
C ARG A 51 -1.69 -1.92 -3.93
N SER A 52 -2.07 -2.03 -5.20
CA SER A 52 -1.17 -1.80 -6.33
C SER A 52 -0.81 -0.31 -6.53
N GLU A 53 0.12 -0.04 -7.45
CA GLU A 53 0.40 1.31 -7.99
C GLU A 53 -0.43 1.59 -9.26
N LYS A 54 -1.38 0.72 -9.62
CA LYS A 54 -2.19 0.81 -10.83
C LYS A 54 -3.49 1.56 -10.52
N THR A 55 -3.96 2.38 -11.47
CA THR A 55 -5.37 2.79 -11.48
C THR A 55 -6.18 1.68 -12.13
N ILE A 56 -7.09 1.08 -11.36
CA ILE A 56 -7.91 -0.06 -11.78
C ILE A 56 -9.35 0.43 -12.00
N ASP A 57 -9.98 0.05 -13.11
CA ASP A 57 -11.41 0.37 -13.31
C ASP A 57 -12.28 -0.65 -12.55
N LEU A 58 -13.11 -0.21 -11.61
CA LEU A 58 -14.04 -1.09 -10.87
C LEU A 58 -15.03 -1.81 -11.79
N LYS A 59 -15.29 -1.30 -13.00
CA LYS A 59 -16.09 -1.99 -14.02
C LYS A 59 -15.50 -3.34 -14.43
N SER A 60 -14.18 -3.50 -14.30
CA SER A 60 -13.47 -4.76 -14.58
C SER A 60 -13.59 -5.80 -13.45
N LEU A 61 -14.10 -5.38 -12.29
CA LEU A 61 -14.16 -6.20 -11.08
C LEU A 61 -15.58 -6.68 -10.77
N GLN A 62 -15.64 -7.84 -10.13
CA GLN A 62 -16.86 -8.46 -9.63
C GLN A 62 -16.65 -8.95 -8.19
N ILE A 63 -17.73 -9.04 -7.42
CA ILE A 63 -17.76 -9.72 -6.13
C ILE A 63 -18.64 -10.97 -6.23
N ALA A 64 -18.23 -12.05 -5.57
CA ALA A 64 -18.98 -13.30 -5.54
C ALA A 64 -18.84 -13.99 -4.19
N ARG A 65 -19.75 -14.95 -3.92
CA ARG A 65 -19.53 -15.94 -2.88
C ARG A 65 -18.79 -17.14 -3.43
N VAL A 66 -18.03 -17.78 -2.57
CA VAL A 66 -17.36 -19.06 -2.83
C VAL A 66 -18.04 -20.12 -1.96
N ILE A 67 -18.45 -21.25 -2.54
CA ILE A 67 -19.10 -22.36 -1.81
C ILE A 67 -18.23 -23.60 -1.67
N ASP A 68 -17.46 -23.93 -2.71
CA ASP A 68 -16.46 -25.01 -2.73
C ASP A 68 -15.14 -24.47 -3.27
N LYS A 69 -14.09 -25.31 -3.33
CA LYS A 69 -12.69 -24.91 -3.50
C LYS A 69 -12.42 -23.78 -4.49
N ASP A 70 -13.21 -23.63 -5.57
CA ASP A 70 -13.28 -22.40 -6.39
C ASP A 70 -14.66 -22.18 -7.07
N SER A 71 -15.75 -22.71 -6.50
CA SER A 71 -17.09 -22.58 -7.09
C SER A 71 -17.71 -21.23 -6.73
N LEU A 72 -17.87 -20.36 -7.74
CA LEU A 72 -18.42 -19.02 -7.59
C LEU A 72 -19.94 -19.01 -7.77
N ILE A 73 -20.66 -18.38 -6.85
CA ILE A 73 -22.09 -18.09 -6.97
C ILE A 73 -22.37 -16.63 -6.67
N ASN A 74 -23.52 -16.14 -7.12
CA ASN A 74 -23.95 -14.76 -6.91
C ASN A 74 -22.87 -13.76 -7.37
N VAL A 75 -22.32 -13.96 -8.58
CA VAL A 75 -21.33 -13.05 -9.15
C VAL A 75 -22.01 -11.74 -9.53
N ARG A 76 -21.47 -10.61 -9.05
CA ARG A 76 -22.07 -9.28 -9.19
C ARG A 76 -21.00 -8.27 -9.60
N PRO A 77 -21.25 -7.45 -10.65
CA PRO A 77 -20.29 -6.41 -11.02
C PRO A 77 -20.19 -5.34 -9.92
N LEU A 78 -19.00 -4.81 -9.69
CA LEU A 78 -18.81 -3.70 -8.75
C LEU A 78 -19.31 -2.38 -9.34
N ALA A 79 -19.12 -2.16 -10.64
CA ALA A 79 -19.61 -0.99 -11.36
C ALA A 79 -20.09 -1.34 -12.76
N THR A 80 -21.04 -0.57 -13.29
CA THR A 80 -21.56 -0.71 -14.67
C THR A 80 -20.97 0.32 -15.63
N LYS A 81 -20.37 1.39 -15.09
CA LYS A 81 -19.68 2.47 -15.80
C LYS A 81 -18.21 2.54 -15.35
N GLU A 82 -17.37 3.12 -16.19
CA GLU A 82 -15.96 3.36 -15.85
C GLU A 82 -15.88 4.14 -14.54
N THR A 83 -15.20 3.54 -13.57
CA THR A 83 -15.09 4.06 -12.21
C THR A 83 -13.66 3.82 -11.75
N PRO A 84 -12.77 4.83 -11.84
CA PRO A 84 -11.37 4.65 -11.50
C PRO A 84 -11.20 4.41 -10.00
N PHE A 85 -10.45 3.36 -9.68
CA PHE A 85 -9.99 3.03 -8.34
C PHE A 85 -8.49 3.29 -8.27
N TYR A 86 -8.09 4.40 -7.65
CA TYR A 86 -6.71 4.85 -7.65
C TYR A 86 -5.84 4.05 -6.67
N PRO A 87 -4.51 4.07 -6.85
CA PRO A 87 -3.58 3.46 -5.90
C PRO A 87 -3.82 3.89 -4.45
N LYS A 88 -3.69 2.94 -3.52
CA LYS A 88 -3.79 3.16 -2.07
C LYS A 88 -5.13 3.71 -1.59
N GLN A 89 -6.19 3.58 -2.38
CA GLN A 89 -7.54 3.97 -1.98
C GLN A 89 -8.31 2.79 -1.37
N TYR A 90 -9.27 3.13 -0.51
CA TYR A 90 -10.30 2.25 0.01
C TYR A 90 -11.59 2.45 -0.78
N MET A 91 -12.40 1.40 -0.92
CA MET A 91 -13.72 1.47 -1.51
C MET A 91 -14.67 0.51 -0.79
N VAL A 92 -15.75 1.06 -0.23
CA VAL A 92 -16.79 0.32 0.47
C VAL A 92 -17.85 -0.12 -0.52
N LEU A 93 -18.11 -1.42 -0.56
CA LEU A 93 -19.12 -2.06 -1.39
C LEU A 93 -20.31 -2.42 -0.50
N SER A 94 -21.48 -1.88 -0.78
CA SER A 94 -22.70 -2.19 -0.03
C SER A 94 -23.93 -2.09 -0.92
N LYS A 95 -25.09 -2.59 -0.47
CA LYS A 95 -26.36 -2.33 -1.16
C LYS A 95 -26.82 -0.88 -1.04
N ASP A 96 -26.39 -0.18 0.02
CA ASP A 96 -26.71 1.22 0.29
C ASP A 96 -25.64 1.84 1.20
N GLY A 97 -24.70 2.57 0.58
CA GLY A 97 -23.61 3.23 1.29
C GLY A 97 -24.09 4.35 2.21
N ASN A 98 -25.27 4.95 2.00
CA ASN A 98 -25.80 5.97 2.91
C ASN A 98 -26.20 5.33 4.24
N ILE A 99 -26.81 4.15 4.22
CA ILE A 99 -27.12 3.43 5.47
C ILE A 99 -25.84 3.07 6.24
N VAL A 100 -24.75 2.71 5.54
CA VAL A 100 -23.45 2.48 6.21
C VAL A 100 -22.96 3.76 6.89
N LYS A 101 -22.98 4.90 6.19
CA LYS A 101 -22.57 6.21 6.72
C LYS A 101 -23.43 6.71 7.87
N ASP A 102 -24.71 6.33 7.91
CA ASP A 102 -25.61 6.68 9.01
C ASP A 102 -25.30 5.86 10.29
N HIS A 103 -24.78 4.64 10.14
CA HIS A 103 -24.50 3.73 11.27
C HIS A 103 -23.05 3.79 11.77
N TYR A 104 -22.13 4.25 10.93
CA TYR A 104 -20.69 4.25 11.17
C TYR A 104 -20.05 5.54 10.65
N TYR A 105 -19.10 6.07 11.43
CA TYR A 105 -18.29 7.21 11.01
C TYR A 105 -17.39 6.82 9.83
N THR A 106 -17.19 7.76 8.90
CA THR A 106 -16.23 7.64 7.80
C THR A 106 -15.49 8.96 7.60
N GLU A 107 -14.17 8.88 7.40
CA GLU A 107 -13.36 10.05 7.00
C GLU A 107 -13.49 10.35 5.50
N ASN A 108 -13.93 9.36 4.71
CA ASN A 108 -14.00 9.45 3.25
C ASN A 108 -15.39 9.07 2.73
N PRO A 109 -16.38 9.98 2.81
CA PRO A 109 -17.75 9.70 2.37
C PRO A 109 -17.90 9.46 0.85
N THR A 110 -16.82 9.67 0.07
CA THR A 110 -16.78 9.40 -1.37
C THR A 110 -16.29 8.00 -1.73
N ALA A 111 -15.75 7.24 -0.77
CA ALA A 111 -15.26 5.87 -0.95
C ALA A 111 -16.37 4.81 -0.89
N PHE A 112 -17.53 5.06 -1.50
CA PHE A 112 -18.68 4.15 -1.42
C PHE A 112 -19.23 3.85 -2.82
N ILE A 113 -19.47 2.56 -3.08
CA ILE A 113 -20.10 2.06 -4.29
C ILE A 113 -21.32 1.22 -3.91
N ASP A 114 -22.48 1.67 -4.38
CA ASP A 114 -23.73 0.95 -4.23
C ASP A 114 -23.81 -0.18 -5.26
N ILE A 115 -23.80 -1.41 -4.78
CA ILE A 115 -23.98 -2.63 -5.57
C ILE A 115 -25.44 -3.04 -5.50
N ALA A 116 -26.13 -2.97 -6.65
CA ALA A 116 -27.57 -3.22 -6.76
C ALA A 116 -28.04 -4.56 -6.19
N ALA A 117 -27.19 -5.59 -6.17
CA ALA A 117 -27.53 -6.90 -5.65
C ALA A 117 -26.35 -7.55 -4.92
N MET A 118 -25.95 -6.98 -3.79
CA MET A 118 -24.84 -7.49 -2.98
C MET A 118 -24.97 -9.00 -2.67
N PRO A 119 -23.91 -9.80 -2.80
CA PRO A 119 -23.92 -11.18 -2.31
C PRO A 119 -24.11 -11.19 -0.79
N GLN A 120 -25.04 -12.02 -0.31
CA GLN A 120 -25.28 -12.15 1.14
C GLN A 120 -24.06 -12.71 1.87
N LEU A 121 -23.76 -12.15 3.03
CA LEU A 121 -22.72 -12.57 3.97
C LEU A 121 -23.40 -13.29 5.15
N PRO A 122 -23.42 -14.64 5.21
CA PRO A 122 -23.93 -15.32 6.39
C PRO A 122 -23.19 -14.90 7.67
N ASN A 123 -23.93 -14.63 8.75
CA ASN A 123 -23.39 -14.14 10.02
C ASN A 123 -22.38 -15.10 10.67
N THR A 124 -22.60 -16.41 10.55
CA THR A 124 -21.76 -17.44 11.18
C THR A 124 -20.45 -17.68 10.41
N GLY A 125 -20.43 -17.38 9.11
CA GLY A 125 -19.26 -17.54 8.26
C GLY A 125 -19.57 -17.85 6.80
N GLY A 126 -18.59 -17.60 5.95
CA GLY A 126 -18.67 -17.84 4.53
C GLY A 126 -17.40 -17.41 3.82
N SER A 127 -17.41 -17.50 2.50
CA SER A 127 -16.29 -17.11 1.66
C SER A 127 -16.74 -16.11 0.60
N ILE A 128 -16.00 -15.02 0.46
CA ILE A 128 -16.21 -14.00 -0.58
C ILE A 128 -14.94 -13.79 -1.38
N ALA A 129 -15.10 -13.41 -2.65
CA ALA A 129 -14.00 -13.20 -3.56
C ALA A 129 -14.22 -11.95 -4.41
N ILE A 130 -13.14 -11.22 -4.66
CA ILE A 130 -13.05 -10.21 -5.71
C ILE A 130 -12.44 -10.87 -6.94
N ILE A 131 -13.06 -10.66 -8.10
CA ILE A 131 -12.73 -11.37 -9.34
C ILE A 131 -12.56 -10.35 -10.48
N SER A 132 -11.59 -10.61 -11.36
CA SER A 132 -11.43 -9.94 -12.65
C SER A 132 -11.45 -11.00 -13.75
N GLY A 133 -12.49 -10.98 -14.60
CA GLY A 133 -12.70 -12.04 -15.58
C GLY A 133 -12.85 -13.42 -14.94
N GLN A 134 -11.86 -14.30 -15.10
CA GLN A 134 -11.83 -15.64 -14.51
C GLN A 134 -10.82 -15.75 -13.34
N THR A 135 -10.13 -14.65 -13.02
CA THR A 135 -9.06 -14.64 -12.02
C THR A 135 -9.62 -14.14 -10.69
N ILE A 136 -9.49 -14.95 -9.64
CA ILE A 136 -9.69 -14.49 -8.27
C ILE A 136 -8.52 -13.54 -7.94
N ILE A 137 -8.87 -12.29 -7.64
CA ILE A 137 -7.90 -11.26 -7.25
C ILE A 137 -7.57 -11.40 -5.78
N ASP A 138 -8.59 -11.58 -4.93
CA ASP A 138 -8.44 -11.87 -3.52
C ASP A 138 -9.69 -12.60 -3.00
N ARG A 139 -9.51 -13.39 -1.93
CA ARG A 139 -10.58 -14.19 -1.32
C ARG A 139 -10.40 -14.23 0.19
N LEU A 140 -11.49 -13.97 0.91
CA LEU A 140 -11.56 -14.10 2.35
C LEU A 140 -12.56 -15.20 2.73
N ASP A 141 -12.09 -16.17 3.50
CA ASP A 141 -12.87 -17.15 4.22
C ASP A 141 -13.04 -16.65 5.65
N TYR A 142 -14.23 -16.15 5.99
CA TYR A 142 -14.50 -15.57 7.30
C TYR A 142 -15.45 -16.45 8.13
N HIS A 143 -15.36 -16.31 9.45
CA HIS A 143 -16.30 -16.92 10.39
C HIS A 143 -16.42 -16.08 11.65
N GLU A 144 -17.52 -16.22 12.38
CA GLU A 144 -17.78 -15.42 13.59
C GLU A 144 -16.67 -15.55 14.66
N GLY A 145 -16.02 -16.71 14.74
CA GLY A 145 -14.88 -16.94 15.64
C GLY A 145 -13.61 -16.14 15.32
N MET A 146 -13.57 -15.36 14.23
CA MET A 146 -12.49 -14.39 13.97
C MET A 146 -12.61 -13.12 14.82
N HIS A 147 -13.79 -12.88 15.41
CA HIS A 147 -13.93 -11.78 16.37
C HIS A 147 -13.06 -12.00 17.60
N HIS A 148 -12.64 -10.91 18.23
CA HIS A 148 -11.86 -10.97 19.45
C HIS A 148 -12.66 -11.71 20.54
N PRO A 149 -12.08 -12.63 21.34
CA PRO A 149 -12.83 -13.46 22.29
C PRO A 149 -13.64 -12.69 23.35
N LEU A 150 -13.31 -11.42 23.59
CA LEU A 150 -14.04 -10.54 24.51
C LEU A 150 -15.25 -9.83 23.87
N VAL A 151 -15.43 -9.91 22.55
CA VAL A 151 -16.60 -9.40 21.84
C VAL A 151 -17.71 -10.44 21.97
N LYS A 152 -18.56 -10.27 22.99
CA LYS A 152 -19.67 -11.21 23.27
C LYS A 152 -20.82 -11.13 22.26
N ASN A 153 -20.96 -9.99 21.59
CA ASN A 153 -21.99 -9.76 20.59
C ASN A 153 -21.34 -9.14 19.35
N PRO A 154 -21.11 -9.91 18.27
CA PRO A 154 -20.48 -9.43 17.05
C PRO A 154 -21.41 -8.56 16.20
N LYS A 155 -22.70 -8.43 16.55
CA LYS A 155 -23.63 -7.59 15.83
C LYS A 155 -23.16 -6.14 15.78
N GLY A 156 -23.00 -5.65 14.56
CA GLY A 156 -22.54 -4.31 14.24
C GLY A 156 -21.02 -4.13 14.37
N VAL A 157 -20.26 -5.21 14.54
CA VAL A 157 -18.80 -5.19 14.62
C VAL A 157 -18.24 -5.78 13.33
N SER A 158 -17.42 -5.02 12.62
CA SER A 158 -16.76 -5.52 11.41
C SER A 158 -15.52 -6.36 11.74
N LEU A 159 -15.10 -7.17 10.77
CA LEU A 159 -13.79 -7.82 10.74
C LEU A 159 -12.86 -7.01 9.84
N GLU A 160 -11.76 -6.54 10.41
CA GLU A 160 -10.73 -5.72 9.78
C GLU A 160 -9.47 -6.55 9.51
N ARG A 161 -8.91 -6.42 8.32
CA ARG A 161 -7.56 -6.92 7.99
C ARG A 161 -6.50 -6.18 8.80
N GLN A 162 -5.57 -6.93 9.37
CA GLN A 162 -4.47 -6.41 10.17
C GLN A 162 -3.21 -6.12 9.34
N SER A 163 -2.86 -6.96 8.36
CA SER A 163 -1.65 -6.79 7.54
C SER A 163 -1.93 -7.07 6.06
N PHE A 164 -1.37 -6.22 5.19
CA PHE A 164 -1.40 -6.38 3.74
C PHE A 164 -0.27 -7.26 3.20
N GLU A 165 0.72 -7.60 4.04
CA GLU A 165 1.87 -8.43 3.68
C GLU A 165 1.67 -9.90 4.07
N GLU A 166 0.66 -10.17 4.89
CA GLU A 166 0.27 -11.51 5.28
C GLU A 166 -0.83 -12.03 4.36
N ASP A 167 -0.85 -13.35 4.12
CA ASP A 167 -1.90 -13.99 3.34
C ASP A 167 -3.29 -13.63 3.91
N THR A 168 -4.26 -13.35 3.02
CA THR A 168 -5.62 -12.93 3.40
C THR A 168 -6.25 -13.88 4.43
N ASN A 169 -6.06 -15.19 4.25
CA ASN A 169 -6.64 -16.23 5.12
C ASN A 169 -5.65 -16.76 6.18
N LYS A 170 -4.52 -16.08 6.42
CA LYS A 170 -3.64 -16.43 7.53
C LYS A 170 -4.43 -16.26 8.85
N PRO A 171 -4.48 -17.29 9.73
CA PRO A 171 -5.16 -17.16 11.01
C PRO A 171 -4.64 -15.95 11.81
N GLY A 172 -5.58 -15.09 12.25
CA GLY A 172 -5.27 -13.87 12.97
C GLY A 172 -4.94 -12.66 12.09
N ASN A 173 -5.02 -12.75 10.75
CA ASN A 173 -4.88 -11.58 9.89
C ASN A 173 -6.17 -10.73 9.80
N PHE A 174 -7.30 -11.24 10.29
CA PHE A 174 -8.53 -10.46 10.49
C PHE A 174 -8.94 -10.50 11.95
N THR A 175 -9.45 -9.38 12.48
CA THR A 175 -10.04 -9.33 13.82
C THR A 175 -11.10 -8.23 13.94
N SER A 176 -11.73 -8.11 15.10
CA SER A 176 -12.76 -7.10 15.36
C SER A 176 -12.24 -5.67 15.27
N ALA A 177 -12.97 -4.80 14.58
CA ALA A 177 -12.79 -3.36 14.66
C ALA A 177 -12.87 -2.85 16.11
N ALA A 178 -12.08 -1.82 16.41
CA ALA A 178 -12.00 -1.27 17.75
C ALA A 178 -13.29 -0.54 18.17
N ALA A 179 -13.64 -0.64 19.45
CA ALA A 179 -14.78 0.10 20.01
C ALA A 179 -14.59 1.63 19.92
N SER A 180 -13.34 2.12 19.99
CA SER A 180 -13.01 3.54 19.94
C SER A 180 -13.33 4.22 18.61
N VAL A 181 -13.41 3.46 17.51
CA VAL A 181 -13.83 3.95 16.19
C VAL A 181 -15.30 3.63 15.89
N GLY A 182 -16.04 3.07 16.85
CA GLY A 182 -17.44 2.71 16.68
C GLY A 182 -17.67 1.33 16.04
N TYR A 183 -16.69 0.44 16.10
CA TYR A 183 -16.74 -0.95 15.62
C TYR A 183 -16.77 -1.14 14.10
N ALA A 184 -16.39 -0.13 13.31
CA ALA A 184 -16.06 -0.26 11.89
C ALA A 184 -15.25 0.96 11.40
N THR A 185 -14.55 0.83 10.28
CA THR A 185 -13.75 1.90 9.66
C THR A 185 -14.03 2.11 8.17
N PRO A 186 -15.32 2.17 7.73
CA PRO A 186 -15.64 2.20 6.31
C PRO A 186 -15.09 3.45 5.64
N GLY A 187 -14.35 3.27 4.56
CA GLY A 187 -13.76 4.28 3.69
C GLY A 187 -12.36 4.73 4.10
N TYR A 188 -11.77 4.19 5.16
CA TYR A 188 -10.46 4.63 5.66
C TYR A 188 -9.69 3.50 6.35
N ARG A 189 -8.54 3.85 6.92
CA ARG A 189 -7.60 2.88 7.48
C ARG A 189 -8.20 2.10 8.67
N ASN A 190 -8.10 0.77 8.62
CA ASN A 190 -8.50 -0.13 9.70
C ASN A 190 -7.90 0.26 11.05
N SER A 191 -8.72 0.21 12.10
CA SER A 191 -8.33 0.48 13.48
C SER A 191 -7.35 -0.55 14.05
N GLN A 192 -7.40 -1.77 13.52
CA GLN A 192 -6.52 -2.89 13.87
C GLN A 192 -5.36 -3.06 12.88
N GLN A 193 -5.21 -2.16 11.89
CA GLN A 193 -4.13 -2.29 10.92
C GLN A 193 -2.79 -2.18 11.63
N ARG A 194 -2.03 -3.28 11.61
CA ARG A 194 -0.65 -3.28 12.05
C ARG A 194 0.12 -2.39 11.09
N THR A 195 0.69 -1.33 11.64
CA THR A 195 1.81 -0.67 10.97
C THR A 195 2.98 -1.62 11.16
N GLU A 196 3.18 -2.55 10.24
CA GLU A 196 4.41 -3.34 10.21
C GLU A 196 5.58 -2.34 10.23
N GLN A 197 6.30 -2.29 11.36
CA GLN A 197 7.56 -1.57 11.42
C GLN A 197 8.57 -2.42 10.65
N HIS A 198 8.58 -2.30 9.32
CA HIS A 198 9.63 -2.92 8.53
C HIS A 198 10.95 -2.22 8.78
N ASP A 199 12.02 -3.00 8.64
CA ASP A 199 13.37 -2.49 8.54
C ASP A 199 13.46 -1.50 7.38
N ALA A 200 13.62 -0.23 7.70
CA ALA A 200 13.59 0.87 6.75
C ALA A 200 14.74 1.83 7.00
N ILE A 201 15.27 2.37 5.90
CA ILE A 201 16.18 3.51 5.88
C ILE A 201 15.62 4.50 4.87
N TRP A 202 15.51 5.77 5.26
CA TRP A 202 14.94 6.82 4.41
C TRP A 202 15.61 8.17 4.68
N LEU A 203 15.52 9.08 3.71
CA LEU A 203 16.00 10.45 3.86
C LEU A 203 14.86 11.35 4.35
N SER A 204 15.13 12.27 5.27
CA SER A 204 14.13 13.31 5.65
C SER A 204 13.79 14.22 4.46
N SER A 205 14.79 14.53 3.65
CA SER A 205 14.67 15.30 2.41
C SER A 205 15.61 14.73 1.36
N LYS A 206 15.22 14.85 0.08
CA LYS A 206 16.08 14.46 -1.05
C LYS A 206 17.07 15.56 -1.42
N THR A 207 16.98 16.72 -0.80
CA THR A 207 17.86 17.87 -1.05
C THR A 207 18.35 18.42 0.28
N PHE A 208 19.57 18.96 0.31
CA PHE A 208 20.12 19.63 1.49
C PHE A 208 21.16 20.68 1.06
N SER A 209 21.32 21.72 1.88
CA SER A 209 22.20 22.87 1.64
C SER A 209 23.00 23.24 2.90
N PRO A 210 24.26 22.77 3.02
CA PRO A 210 25.14 23.09 4.15
C PRO A 210 25.70 24.53 4.08
N ASP A 211 24.83 25.52 4.29
CA ASP A 211 25.17 26.95 4.34
C ASP A 211 25.12 27.57 5.75
N TYR A 212 24.78 26.75 6.74
CA TYR A 212 24.65 27.06 8.16
C TYR A 212 23.55 28.08 8.49
N ASP A 213 22.48 28.13 7.69
CA ASP A 213 21.33 29.00 7.94
C ASP A 213 20.27 28.38 8.88
N GLY A 214 20.48 27.11 9.28
CA GLY A 214 19.58 26.36 10.15
C GLY A 214 18.51 25.56 9.40
N PHE A 215 18.47 25.62 8.07
CA PHE A 215 17.51 24.95 7.21
C PHE A 215 18.21 23.93 6.30
N GLU A 216 17.87 22.65 6.45
CA GLU A 216 18.43 21.54 5.65
C GLU A 216 19.96 21.54 5.52
N ASP A 217 20.68 21.97 6.57
CA ASP A 217 22.16 21.98 6.60
C ASP A 217 22.80 20.59 6.51
N LEU A 218 22.07 19.57 6.96
CA LEU A 218 22.54 18.20 7.03
C LEU A 218 21.57 17.28 6.31
N LEU A 219 22.09 16.38 5.49
CA LEU A 219 21.33 15.24 5.03
C LEU A 219 21.03 14.33 6.22
N GLN A 220 19.75 14.11 6.49
CA GLN A 220 19.30 13.21 7.54
C GLN A 220 18.91 11.86 6.95
N ILE A 221 19.64 10.81 7.32
CA ILE A 221 19.40 9.43 6.94
C ILE A 221 18.81 8.72 8.15
N ASN A 222 17.48 8.63 8.18
CA ASN A 222 16.76 8.00 9.27
C ASN A 222 16.71 6.49 9.06
N TYR A 223 16.66 5.74 10.15
CA TYR A 223 16.50 4.30 10.11
C TYR A 223 15.62 3.80 11.24
N ARG A 224 15.00 2.64 10.99
CA ARG A 224 14.29 1.85 11.99
C ARG A 224 14.43 0.37 11.63
N PHE A 225 14.74 -0.46 12.60
CA PHE A 225 14.91 -1.90 12.48
C PHE A 225 14.14 -2.62 13.61
N GLN A 226 13.60 -3.79 13.30
CA GLN A 226 12.85 -4.61 14.26
C GLN A 226 13.77 -5.23 15.33
N GLN A 227 14.97 -5.63 14.93
CA GLN A 227 15.92 -6.30 15.80
C GLN A 227 17.07 -5.36 16.17
N SER A 228 17.60 -5.52 17.39
CA SER A 228 18.86 -4.90 17.78
C SER A 228 20.07 -5.63 17.18
N GLY A 229 21.26 -5.02 17.29
CA GLY A 229 22.50 -5.67 16.86
C GLY A 229 22.86 -5.46 15.38
N ASN A 230 22.19 -4.51 14.71
CA ASN A 230 22.51 -4.14 13.34
C ASN A 230 23.82 -3.34 13.30
N MET A 231 24.78 -3.79 12.49
CA MET A 231 25.97 -3.03 12.13
C MET A 231 25.80 -2.43 10.73
N VAL A 232 26.16 -1.16 10.55
CA VAL A 232 25.99 -0.46 9.28
C VAL A 232 27.31 0.01 8.68
N ASN A 233 27.39 -0.08 7.35
CA ASN A 233 28.32 0.68 6.52
C ASN A 233 27.54 1.66 5.66
N VAL A 234 27.97 2.92 5.59
CA VAL A 234 27.34 3.96 4.76
C VAL A 234 28.39 4.56 3.85
N TYR A 235 28.15 4.47 2.55
CA TYR A 235 29.03 4.92 1.49
C TYR A 235 28.31 5.95 0.62
N LEU A 236 29.02 7.01 0.26
CA LEU A 236 28.50 8.07 -0.59
C LEU A 236 29.25 8.06 -1.91
N TYR A 237 28.50 8.00 -3.02
CA TYR A 237 29.03 8.05 -4.36
C TYR A 237 28.51 9.29 -5.09
N ASN A 238 29.35 9.88 -5.93
CA ASN A 238 28.90 10.93 -6.85
C ASN A 238 28.16 10.34 -8.07
N GLU A 239 27.67 11.20 -8.95
CA GLU A 239 26.93 10.81 -10.17
C GLU A 239 27.75 9.94 -11.15
N GLN A 240 29.09 10.02 -11.10
CA GLN A 240 29.98 9.14 -11.89
C GLN A 240 30.21 7.76 -11.23
N GLY A 241 29.61 7.51 -10.06
CA GLY A 241 29.79 6.27 -9.30
C GLY A 241 31.13 6.18 -8.55
N MET A 242 31.85 7.30 -8.39
CA MET A 242 33.07 7.34 -7.58
C MET A 242 32.72 7.49 -6.10
N LEU A 243 33.36 6.70 -5.24
CA LEU A 243 33.23 6.80 -3.79
C LEU A 243 33.86 8.13 -3.32
N VAL A 244 33.05 9.01 -2.73
CA VAL A 244 33.49 10.32 -2.23
C VAL A 244 33.55 10.40 -0.71
N LYS A 245 32.81 9.53 -0.01
CA LYS A 245 32.85 9.44 1.45
C LYS A 245 32.50 8.04 1.95
N THR A 246 33.21 7.59 2.97
CA THR A 246 32.79 6.51 3.86
C THR A 246 32.24 7.14 5.14
N LEU A 247 30.93 7.37 5.18
CA LEU A 247 30.29 8.10 6.28
C LEU A 247 30.35 7.30 7.59
N TYR A 248 30.08 6.00 7.52
CA TYR A 248 30.20 5.08 8.66
C TYR A 248 30.77 3.73 8.19
N ARG A 249 31.59 3.12 9.03
CA ARG A 249 32.12 1.77 8.81
C ARG A 249 31.96 0.93 10.08
N ASN A 250 31.30 -0.22 9.95
CA ASN A 250 31.03 -1.17 11.03
C ASN A 250 30.38 -0.51 12.25
N HIS A 251 29.48 0.45 12.01
CA HIS A 251 28.87 1.24 13.08
C HIS A 251 27.66 0.51 13.66
N LEU A 252 27.65 0.28 14.97
CA LEU A 252 26.52 -0.37 15.65
C LEU A 252 25.35 0.60 15.76
N LEU A 253 24.18 0.19 15.28
CA LEU A 253 22.94 0.97 15.35
C LEU A 253 22.06 0.52 16.52
N GLY A 254 21.32 1.48 17.07
CA GLY A 254 20.09 1.18 17.81
C GLY A 254 18.98 0.65 16.88
N THR A 255 17.83 0.30 17.44
CA THR A 255 16.66 -0.11 16.63
C THR A 255 16.01 1.06 15.88
N SER A 256 16.33 2.30 16.23
CA SER A 256 15.97 3.48 15.43
C SER A 256 16.97 4.62 15.68
N GLY A 257 16.99 5.59 14.78
CA GLY A 257 17.84 6.78 14.90
C GLY A 257 18.05 7.49 13.57
N THR A 258 18.99 8.42 13.57
CA THR A 258 19.32 9.25 12.41
C THR A 258 20.83 9.36 12.27
N LEU A 259 21.32 9.17 11.05
CA LEU A 259 22.70 9.44 10.64
C LEU A 259 22.71 10.74 9.84
N PHE A 260 23.80 11.50 9.95
CA PHE A 260 23.90 12.82 9.32
C PHE A 260 25.09 12.88 8.36
N TRP A 261 24.92 13.63 7.27
CA TRP A 261 26.01 14.02 6.39
C TRP A 261 25.92 15.51 6.06
N ASP A 262 27.06 16.19 6.09
CA ASP A 262 27.26 17.64 5.96
C ASP A 262 27.75 18.07 4.56
N GLY A 263 27.78 17.16 3.60
CA GLY A 263 28.23 17.47 2.24
C GLY A 263 29.75 17.49 2.07
N VAL A 264 30.54 17.05 3.05
CA VAL A 264 32.01 16.98 2.92
C VAL A 264 32.50 15.57 2.59
N SER A 265 33.60 15.46 1.86
CA SER A 265 34.28 14.20 1.49
C SER A 265 35.03 13.56 2.67
N ASP A 266 35.68 12.42 2.44
CA ASP A 266 36.61 11.82 3.42
C ASP A 266 37.86 12.67 3.68
N THR A 267 38.24 13.54 2.73
CA THR A 267 39.38 14.47 2.89
C THR A 267 38.99 15.77 3.59
N GLY A 268 37.73 15.90 4.03
CA GLY A 268 37.21 17.12 4.65
C GLY A 268 36.93 18.26 3.67
N GLN A 269 36.99 18.00 2.36
CA GLN A 269 36.67 18.99 1.34
C GLN A 269 35.16 19.04 1.10
N ARG A 270 34.59 20.24 0.94
CA ARG A 270 33.20 20.39 0.48
C ARG A 270 33.05 19.77 -0.90
N LEU A 271 32.04 18.93 -1.06
CA LEU A 271 31.76 18.29 -2.34
C LEU A 271 30.97 19.23 -3.26
N PRO A 272 31.14 19.13 -4.60
CA PRO A 272 30.40 19.95 -5.55
C PRO A 272 28.89 19.76 -5.43
N VAL A 273 28.12 20.77 -5.84
CA VAL A 273 26.67 20.62 -6.02
C VAL A 273 26.40 19.53 -7.06
N GLY A 274 25.37 18.71 -6.82
CA GLY A 274 25.05 17.58 -7.71
C GLY A 274 24.30 16.46 -7.02
N ILE A 275 24.07 15.39 -7.78
CA ILE A 275 23.38 14.18 -7.31
C ILE A 275 24.40 13.23 -6.66
N TYR A 276 24.04 12.70 -5.50
CA TYR A 276 24.82 11.71 -4.77
C TYR A 276 23.97 10.49 -4.44
N LEU A 277 24.60 9.31 -4.51
CA LEU A 277 24.02 8.03 -4.10
C LEU A 277 24.51 7.69 -2.69
N VAL A 278 23.56 7.50 -1.78
CA VAL A 278 23.75 6.92 -0.45
C VAL A 278 23.54 5.41 -0.55
N TYR A 279 24.62 4.65 -0.41
CA TYR A 279 24.59 3.19 -0.38
C TYR A 279 24.83 2.71 1.04
N VAL A 280 23.89 1.93 1.55
CA VAL A 280 23.90 1.46 2.94
C VAL A 280 23.89 -0.06 2.97
N GLU A 281 24.80 -0.65 3.73
CA GLU A 281 24.84 -2.09 4.00
C GLU A 281 24.61 -2.30 5.49
N VAL A 282 23.60 -3.10 5.83
CA VAL A 282 23.22 -3.44 7.21
C VAL A 282 23.47 -4.92 7.41
N TYR A 283 24.22 -5.25 8.46
CA TYR A 283 24.61 -6.60 8.83
C TYR A 283 23.96 -6.95 10.16
N ASN A 284 23.26 -8.07 10.20
CA ASN A 284 22.74 -8.66 11.42
C ASN A 284 23.11 -10.14 11.47
N SER A 285 23.46 -10.67 12.65
CA SER A 285 23.78 -12.09 12.83
C SER A 285 22.61 -13.03 12.53
N ILE A 286 21.37 -12.54 12.59
CA ILE A 286 20.15 -13.30 12.37
C ILE A 286 19.69 -13.16 10.91
N ASP A 287 19.54 -11.92 10.43
CA ASP A 287 18.92 -11.63 9.13
C ASP A 287 19.93 -11.57 7.96
N GLY A 288 21.24 -11.68 8.21
CA GLY A 288 22.27 -11.54 7.20
C GLY A 288 22.51 -10.10 6.76
N ILE A 289 22.80 -9.89 5.47
CA ILE A 289 23.15 -8.57 4.91
C ILE A 289 21.97 -8.00 4.13
N LYS A 290 21.47 -6.83 4.54
CA LYS A 290 20.48 -6.02 3.82
C LYS A 290 21.18 -4.81 3.17
N LYS A 291 20.72 -4.42 1.98
CA LYS A 291 21.33 -3.35 1.18
C LYS A 291 20.29 -2.33 0.76
N TYR A 292 20.58 -1.05 0.97
CA TYR A 292 19.70 0.07 0.64
C TYR A 292 20.43 1.07 -0.27
N ARG A 293 19.70 1.69 -1.18
CA ARG A 293 20.19 2.70 -2.13
C ARG A 293 19.21 3.86 -2.17
N MET A 294 19.70 5.06 -1.88
CA MET A 294 18.91 6.29 -1.94
C MET A 294 19.70 7.35 -2.71
N SER A 295 19.02 8.24 -3.42
CA SER A 295 19.65 9.40 -4.06
C SER A 295 19.26 10.69 -3.34
N CYS A 296 20.21 11.63 -3.29
CA CYS A 296 20.01 12.98 -2.78
C CYS A 296 20.72 14.01 -3.66
N VAL A 297 20.35 15.27 -3.49
CA VAL A 297 20.95 16.43 -4.17
C VAL A 297 21.62 17.30 -3.12
N LEU A 298 22.93 17.46 -3.24
CA LEU A 298 23.66 18.52 -2.54
C LEU A 298 23.53 19.78 -3.38
N THR A 299 23.00 20.85 -2.78
CA THR A 299 22.84 22.14 -3.46
C THR A 299 23.45 23.25 -2.62
N THR A 300 23.75 24.38 -3.28
CA THR A 300 23.81 25.67 -2.61
C THR A 300 22.45 26.34 -2.79
N LYS A 301 22.05 27.22 -1.87
CA LYS A 301 20.80 27.96 -2.00
C LYS A 301 20.70 28.68 -3.36
N PHE A 302 19.48 28.73 -3.90
CA PHE A 302 19.07 29.70 -4.92
C PHE A 302 18.84 31.07 -4.27
#